data_AF-A0A930WBJ5-F1
#
_entry.id   AF-A0A930WBJ5-F1
#
_cell.length_a   1.000
_cell.length_b   1.000
_cell.length_c   1.000
_cell.angle_alpha   90.00
_cell.angle_beta   90.00
_cell.angle_gamma   90.00
#
_symmetry.space_group_name_H-M   'P 1'
#
loop_
_entity.id
_entity.type
_entity.pdbx_description
1 polymer ?
#
loop_
_entity_poly.entity_id
_entity_poly.type
_entity_poly.pdbx_seq_one_letter_code
_entity_poly.pdbx_strand_id
1 'polypeptide(L)'
;MAQPTPFYSIQPAFTGGEISGEIASRVDLDKYQLALLMAENAIIRPYGPVYKRPGSIYAGRMKYDDRDAILVRFDCTVDVTYLLEIGDKYIR
;
A
#
# COMPACT_ATOMS: atom_id res chain seq x y z
N MET A 1 29.70 33.86 0.72
CA MET A 1 28.99 32.80 1.46
C MET A 1 29.01 31.56 0.59
N ALA A 2 29.70 30.50 1.00
CA ALA A 2 29.73 29.25 0.25
C ALA A 2 28.34 28.60 0.33
N GLN A 3 27.78 28.24 -0.82
CA GLN A 3 26.50 27.53 -0.87
C GLN A 3 26.69 26.14 -0.28
N PRO A 4 25.80 25.65 0.61
CA PRO A 4 25.90 24.31 1.15
C PRO A 4 25.72 23.29 0.02
N THR A 5 26.74 22.46 -0.21
CA THR A 5 26.65 21.32 -1.13
C THR A 5 25.78 20.23 -0.50
N PRO A 6 24.66 19.83 -1.12
CA PRO A 6 23.83 18.77 -0.59
C PRO A 6 24.55 17.42 -0.64
N PHE A 7 24.52 16.69 0.47
CA PHE A 7 25.01 15.31 0.55
C PHE A 7 23.83 14.35 0.30
N TYR A 8 23.95 13.50 -0.71
CA TYR A 8 22.95 12.48 -1.02
C TYR A 8 23.42 11.13 -0.47
N SER A 9 22.83 10.70 0.64
CA SER A 9 23.01 9.34 1.12
C SER A 9 22.14 8.40 0.28
N ILE A 10 22.76 7.43 -0.39
CA ILE A 10 22.04 6.41 -1.16
C ILE A 10 21.52 5.36 -0.18
N GLN A 11 20.21 5.10 -0.22
CA GLN A 11 19.61 3.95 0.43
C GLN A 11 19.58 2.79 -0.58
N PRO A 12 20.45 1.78 -0.45
CA PRO A 12 20.65 0.77 -1.50
C PRO A 12 19.54 -0.27 -1.54
N ALA A 13 18.81 -0.48 -0.43
CA ALA A 13 17.79 -1.51 -0.32
C ALA A 13 16.75 -1.19 0.76
N PHE A 14 15.62 -1.92 0.69
CA PHE A 14 14.48 -1.84 1.60
C PHE A 14 14.19 -3.19 2.29
N THR A 15 15.24 -4.00 2.47
CA THR A 15 15.15 -5.35 3.06
C THR A 15 14.72 -5.35 4.52
N GLY A 16 14.82 -4.20 5.21
CA GLY A 16 14.39 -4.04 6.60
C GLY A 16 12.87 -3.84 6.76
N GLY A 17 12.13 -3.61 5.68
CA GLY A 17 10.68 -3.35 5.75
C GLY A 17 10.35 -2.08 6.55
N GLU A 18 9.15 -2.01 7.12
CA GLU A 18 8.74 -0.91 8.00
C GLU A 18 9.21 -1.19 9.44
N ILE A 19 9.83 -0.19 10.07
CA ILE A 19 10.30 -0.33 11.46
C ILE A 19 9.19 0.03 12.45
N SER A 20 9.14 -0.71 13.57
CA SER A 20 8.29 -0.34 14.69
C SER A 20 8.71 1.01 15.27
N GLY A 21 7.73 1.81 15.73
CA GLY A 21 7.97 3.13 16.32
C GLY A 21 8.93 3.11 17.52
N GLU A 22 9.03 1.99 18.24
CA GLU A 22 9.96 1.82 19.37
C GLU A 22 11.44 1.76 18.92
N ILE A 23 11.69 1.25 17.71
CA ILE A 23 13.03 1.07 17.13
C ILE A 23 13.38 2.26 16.21
N ALA A 24 12.40 3.09 15.85
CA ALA A 24 12.58 4.25 14.98
C ALA A 24 13.61 5.27 15.48
N SER A 25 13.84 5.32 16.79
CA SER A 25 14.86 6.20 17.40
C SER A 25 16.26 5.60 17.42
N ARG A 26 16.42 4.31 17.13
CA ARG A 26 17.69 3.58 17.17
C ARG A 26 18.38 3.63 15.80
N VAL A 27 18.90 4.81 15.47
CA VAL A 27 19.68 5.07 14.24
C VAL A 27 20.99 4.28 14.16
N ASP A 28 21.44 3.72 15.29
CA ASP A 28 22.66 2.92 15.41
C ASP A 28 22.52 1.50 14.86
N LEU A 29 21.31 0.98 14.64
CA LEU A 29 21.15 -0.34 14.07
C LEU A 29 21.63 -0.38 12.61
N ASP A 30 22.41 -1.39 12.25
CA ASP A 30 22.79 -1.65 10.85
C ASP A 30 21.58 -1.77 9.92
N LYS A 31 20.49 -2.34 10.42
CA LYS A 31 19.24 -2.49 9.66
C LYS A 31 18.47 -1.18 9.47
N TYR A 32 18.79 -0.12 10.21
CA TYR A 32 18.09 1.16 10.13
C TYR A 32 18.22 1.77 8.73
N GLN A 33 19.42 1.72 8.14
CA GLN A 33 19.67 2.21 6.78
C GLN A 33 18.95 1.40 5.69
N LEU A 34 18.49 0.20 6.01
CA LEU A 34 17.82 -0.72 5.08
C LEU A 34 16.30 -0.73 5.26
N ALA A 35 15.77 0.06 6.19
CA ALA A 35 14.38 0.02 6.58
C ALA A 35 13.65 1.34 6.24
N LEU A 36 12.33 1.30 6.33
CA LEU A 36 11.41 2.40 6.08
C LEU A 36 10.80 2.82 7.41
N LEU A 37 10.77 4.14 7.65
CA LEU A 37 10.06 4.70 8.81
C LEU A 37 8.54 4.61 8.66
N MET A 38 8.05 4.84 7.44
CA MET A 38 6.64 4.74 7.10
C MET A 38 6.51 4.29 5.65
N ALA A 39 5.78 3.20 5.41
CA ALA A 39 5.58 2.63 4.09
C ALA A 39 4.17 2.95 3.56
N GLU A 40 3.99 4.14 2.96
CA GLU A 40 2.70 4.52 2.40
C GLU A 40 2.54 4.03 0.95
N ASN A 41 1.37 3.46 0.63
CA ASN A 41 1.03 3.00 -0.72
C ASN A 41 2.10 2.07 -1.33
N ALA A 42 2.69 1.23 -0.49
CA ALA A 42 3.78 0.33 -0.82
C ALA A 42 3.43 -1.12 -0.44
N ILE A 43 3.98 -2.09 -1.18
CA ILE A 43 3.92 -3.52 -0.89
C ILE A 43 5.35 -3.96 -0.61
N ILE A 44 5.63 -4.22 0.66
CA ILE A 44 6.92 -4.77 1.12
C ILE A 44 6.88 -6.28 0.92
N ARG A 45 7.85 -6.84 0.20
CA ARG A 45 8.02 -8.30 0.12
C ARG A 45 9.10 -8.78 1.09
N PRO A 46 8.95 -9.99 1.68
CA PRO A 46 9.96 -10.55 2.59
C PRO A 46 11.36 -10.66 1.96
N TYR A 47 11.42 -10.83 0.64
CA TYR A 47 12.66 -10.97 -0.12
C TYR A 47 13.36 -9.64 -0.43
N GLY A 48 12.82 -8.51 0.04
CA GLY A 48 13.49 -7.22 0.03
C GLY A 48 12.95 -6.10 -0.88
N PRO A 49 12.39 -6.37 -2.07
CA PRO A 49 11.90 -5.27 -2.90
C PRO A 49 10.61 -4.68 -2.32
N VAL A 50 10.53 -3.35 -2.37
CA VAL A 50 9.32 -2.59 -2.06
C VAL A 50 8.73 -2.13 -3.38
N TYR A 51 7.51 -2.58 -3.66
CA TYR A 51 6.78 -2.21 -4.85
C TYR A 51 5.79 -1.10 -4.52
N LYS A 52 5.55 -0.20 -5.47
CA LYS A 52 4.39 0.68 -5.38
C LYS A 52 3.12 -0.17 -5.41
N ARG A 53 2.17 0.07 -4.51
CA ARG A 53 0.86 -0.59 -4.51
C ARG A 53 0.19 -0.31 -5.86
N PRO A 54 -0.31 -1.34 -6.56
CA PRO A 54 -1.12 -1.15 -7.75
C PRO A 54 -2.28 -0.20 -7.41
N GLY A 55 -2.47 0.82 -8.27
CA GLY A 55 -3.61 1.71 -8.12
C GLY A 55 -4.94 0.99 -8.31
N SER A 56 -6.03 1.67 -7.99
CA SER A 56 -7.36 1.19 -8.33
C SER A 56 -7.58 1.30 -9.84
N ILE A 57 -8.24 0.30 -10.42
CA ILE A 57 -8.74 0.36 -11.80
C ILE A 57 -10.19 0.86 -11.79
N TYR A 58 -10.57 1.61 -12.81
CA TYR A 58 -11.96 1.94 -13.05
C TYR A 58 -12.67 0.71 -13.65
N ALA A 59 -13.62 0.12 -12.90
CA ALA A 59 -14.36 -1.06 -13.33
C ALA A 59 -15.69 -0.72 -14.02
N GLY A 60 -16.25 0.47 -13.78
CA GLY A 60 -17.54 0.90 -14.31
C GLY A 60 -18.26 1.87 -13.38
N ARG A 61 -19.44 2.32 -13.81
CA ARG A 61 -20.33 3.18 -13.00
C ARG A 61 -21.32 2.32 -12.22
N MET A 62 -21.56 2.69 -10.96
CA MET A 62 -22.59 2.08 -10.11
C MET A 62 -23.99 2.35 -10.68
N LYS A 63 -25.00 1.61 -10.20
CA LYS A 63 -26.39 1.82 -10.63
C LYS A 63 -26.90 3.24 -10.30
N TYR A 64 -26.59 3.72 -9.10
CA TYR A 64 -26.88 5.07 -8.64
C TYR A 64 -25.55 5.77 -8.39
N ASP A 65 -25.38 6.96 -8.97
CA ASP A 65 -24.14 7.74 -8.87
C ASP A 65 -24.20 8.78 -7.75
N ASP A 66 -25.39 9.00 -7.20
CA ASP A 66 -25.72 9.94 -6.13
C ASP A 66 -25.64 9.30 -4.74
N ARG A 67 -25.33 8.01 -4.64
CA ARG A 67 -25.38 7.24 -3.39
C ARG A 67 -24.17 6.36 -3.26
N ASP A 68 -23.74 6.17 -2.02
CA ASP A 68 -22.67 5.24 -1.70
C ASP A 68 -23.13 3.79 -1.93
N ALA A 69 -22.22 2.99 -2.48
CA ALA A 69 -22.36 1.55 -2.57
C ALA A 69 -21.01 0.89 -2.27
N ILE A 70 -21.05 -0.35 -1.77
CA ILE A 70 -19.87 -1.16 -1.51
C ILE A 70 -19.81 -2.35 -2.45
N LEU A 71 -18.60 -2.73 -2.85
CA LEU A 71 -18.36 -3.95 -3.62
C LEU A 71 -17.90 -5.05 -2.66
N VAL A 72 -18.67 -6.14 -2.59
CA VAL A 72 -18.39 -7.30 -1.74
C VAL A 72 -18.13 -8.51 -2.61
N ARG A 73 -16.98 -9.16 -2.38
CA ARG A 73 -16.66 -10.42 -3.06
C ARG A 73 -17.57 -11.53 -2.54
N PHE A 74 -18.23 -12.24 -3.44
CA PHE A 74 -19.05 -13.40 -3.12
C PHE A 74 -18.59 -14.62 -3.92
N ASP A 75 -18.11 -15.62 -3.19
CA ASP A 75 -17.65 -16.90 -3.74
C ASP A 75 -18.69 -17.97 -3.40
N CYS A 76 -19.47 -18.40 -4.39
CA CYS A 76 -20.51 -19.44 -4.21
C CYS A 76 -19.94 -20.85 -4.44
N THR A 77 -19.02 -20.98 -5.39
CA THR A 77 -18.37 -22.24 -5.77
C THR A 77 -17.00 -21.90 -6.37
N VAL A 78 -16.11 -22.89 -6.54
CA VAL A 78 -14.78 -22.70 -7.17
C VAL A 78 -14.84 -22.05 -8.55
N ASP A 79 -15.89 -22.33 -9.32
CA ASP A 79 -16.05 -21.77 -10.68
C ASP A 79 -16.91 -20.50 -10.72
N VAL A 80 -17.53 -20.13 -9.60
CA VAL A 80 -18.54 -19.06 -9.53
C VAL A 80 -18.15 -18.04 -8.46
N THR A 81 -17.38 -17.05 -8.90
CA THR A 81 -17.01 -15.87 -8.13
C THR A 81 -17.63 -14.63 -8.76
N TYR A 82 -18.46 -13.93 -8.00
CA TYR A 82 -19.04 -12.65 -8.39
C TYR A 82 -18.61 -11.52 -7.45
N LEU A 83 -18.70 -10.29 -7.94
CA LEU A 83 -18.56 -9.10 -7.13
C LEU A 83 -19.94 -8.46 -7.01
N LEU A 84 -20.48 -8.46 -5.79
CA LEU A 84 -21.81 -7.91 -5.50
C LEU A 84 -21.70 -6.42 -5.17
N GLU A 85 -22.45 -5.59 -5.87
CA GLU A 85 -22.64 -4.18 -5.59
C GLU A 85 -23.84 -4.03 -4.64
N ILE A 86 -23.56 -3.73 -3.37
CA ILE A 86 -24.58 -3.48 -2.35
C ILE A 86 -24.75 -1.98 -2.21
N GLY A 87 -25.92 -1.47 -2.62
CA GLY A 87 -26.25 -0.06 -2.52
C GLY A 87 -27.64 0.17 -1.90
N ASP A 88 -28.12 1.42 -1.93
CA ASP A 88 -29.38 1.80 -1.27
C ASP A 88 -30.59 1.02 -1.82
N LYS A 89 -31.04 0.04 -1.03
CA LYS A 89 -32.17 -0.85 -1.34
C LYS A 89 -32.00 -1.71 -2.60
N TYR A 90 -30.77 -2.05 -2.97
CA TYR A 90 -30.51 -3.05 -4.02
C TYR A 90 -29.19 -3.79 -3.81
N ILE A 91 -29.13 -4.99 -4.41
CA ILE A 91 -27.89 -5.76 -4.60
C ILE A 91 -27.83 -6.10 -6.08
N ARG A 92 -26.66 -5.88 -6.70
CA ARG A 92 -26.40 -6.18 -8.11
C ARG A 92 -25.20 -7.11 -8.26
#